data_AF-A0A7J5EV23-F1
#
_entry.id   AF-A0A7J5EV23-F1
#
_cell.length_a   1.000
_cell.length_b   1.000
_cell.length_c   1.000
_cell.angle_alpha   90.00
_cell.angle_beta   90.00
_cell.angle_gamma   90.00
#
_symmetry.space_group_name_H-M   'P 1'
#
loop_
_entity.id
_entity.type
_entity.pdbx_description
1 polymer ?
#
loop_
_entity_poly.entity_id
_entity_poly.type
_entity_poly.pdbx_seq_one_letter_code
_entity_poly.pdbx_strand_id
1 'polypeptide(L)' 'MSSVKIPPGTSSGKKLRLRGKGVAGPAGPGDHYVTVQIDVPGNLDEKAKKLLHDLTQHLARDTKGRSR' A
#
# COMPACT_ATOMS: atom_id res chain seq x y z
N MET A 1 6.32 15.74 -11.97
CA MET A 1 6.15 14.67 -10.97
C MET A 1 5.31 13.54 -11.56
N SER A 2 5.79 12.30 -11.53
CA SER A 2 4.99 11.12 -11.90
C SER A 2 4.04 10.78 -10.76
N SER A 3 2.73 10.95 -10.96
CA SER A 3 1.71 10.55 -9.99
C SER A 3 1.38 9.05 -10.16
N VAL A 4 1.29 8.33 -9.04
CA VAL A 4 0.91 6.91 -8.99
C VAL A 4 -0.34 6.78 -8.16
N LYS A 5 -1.41 6.21 -8.73
CA LYS A 5 -2.60 5.86 -7.97
C LYS A 5 -2.35 4.54 -7.24
N ILE A 6 -2.46 4.56 -5.91
CA ILE A 6 -2.39 3.36 -5.07
C ILE A 6 -3.82 2.85 -4.84
N PRO A 7 -4.20 1.67 -5.36
CA PRO A 7 -5.54 1.11 -5.14
C PRO A 7 -5.79 0.82 -3.65
N PRO A 8 -7.05 0.96 -3.16
CA PRO A 8 -7.42 0.52 -1.81
C PRO A 8 -7.06 -0.95 -1.59
N GLY A 9 -6.64 -1.29 -0.36
CA GLY A 9 -6.24 -2.66 -0.02
C GLY A 9 -4.89 -3.11 -0.58
N THR A 10 -4.06 -2.19 -1.09
CA THR A 10 -2.68 -2.50 -1.50
C THR A 10 -1.84 -2.87 -0.27
N SER A 11 -1.28 -4.08 -0.26
CA SER A 11 -0.38 -4.56 0.78
C SER A 11 1.07 -4.13 0.53
N SER A 12 1.89 -4.20 1.58
CA SER A 12 3.34 -4.06 1.45
C SER A 12 3.92 -5.12 0.50
N GLY A 13 4.99 -4.77 -0.21
CA GLY A 13 5.64 -5.61 -1.22
C GLY A 13 4.98 -5.60 -2.60
N LYS A 14 3.78 -4.99 -2.75
CA LYS A 14 3.11 -4.92 -4.06
C LYS A 14 3.91 -4.06 -5.04
N LYS A 15 4.21 -4.61 -6.21
CA LYS A 15 4.91 -3.93 -7.30
C LYS A 15 3.93 -3.23 -8.24
N LEU A 16 4.17 -1.95 -8.51
CA LEU A 16 3.41 -1.12 -9.43
C LEU A 16 4.30 -0.74 -10.62
N ARG A 17 3.80 -0.93 -11.84
CA ARG A 17 4.51 -0.59 -13.09
C ARG A 17 3.99 0.73 -13.65
N LEU A 18 4.88 1.69 -13.80
CA LEU A 18 4.62 2.96 -14.46
C LEU A 18 5.18 2.90 -15.88
N ARG A 19 4.28 2.70 -16.84
CA ARG A 19 4.65 2.54 -18.25
C ARG A 19 5.25 3.83 -18.80
N GLY A 20 6.39 3.74 -19.49
CA GLY A 20 7.05 4.88 -20.13
C GLY A 20 7.59 5.94 -19.17
N LYS A 21 7.76 5.60 -17.89
CA LYS A 21 8.32 6.47 -16.84
C LYS A 21 9.71 6.04 -16.38
N GLY A 22 10.28 5.02 -17.02
CA GLY A 22 11.66 4.59 -16.80
C GLY A 22 12.65 5.49 -17.52
N VAL A 23 13.91 5.06 -17.51
CA VAL A 23 15.03 5.79 -18.12
C VAL A 23 14.80 5.93 -19.63
N ALA A 24 15.07 7.12 -20.16
CA ALA A 24 15.03 7.37 -21.60
C ALA A 24 16.17 6.64 -22.29
N GLY A 25 15.87 5.92 -23.38
CA GLY A 25 16.85 5.25 -24.22
C GLY A 25 16.58 5.46 -25.71
N PRO A 26 17.45 4.94 -26.59
CA PRO A 26 17.33 5.10 -28.05
C PRO A 26 16.01 4.57 -28.63
N ALA A 27 15.39 3.59 -27.97
CA ALA A 27 14.11 3.00 -28.37
C ALA A 27 12.89 3.63 -27.67
N GLY A 28 13.07 4.76 -26.97
CA GLY A 28 12.06 5.39 -26.13
C GLY A 28 12.26 5.12 -24.63
N PRO A 29 11.41 5.71 -23.76
CA PRO A 29 11.51 5.55 -22.32
C PRO A 29 11.08 4.14 -21.88
N GLY A 30 11.88 3.53 -20.99
CA GLY A 30 11.52 2.28 -20.34
C GLY A 30 10.40 2.44 -19.30
N ASP A 31 10.25 1.45 -18.42
CA ASP A 31 9.27 1.49 -17.35
C ASP A 31 9.90 1.68 -15.99
N HIS A 32 9.13 2.27 -15.07
CA HIS A 32 9.52 2.42 -13.68
C HIS A 32 8.71 1.47 -12.82
N TYR A 33 9.38 0.65 -12.01
CA TYR A 33 8.73 -0.24 -11.05
C TYR A 33 8.88 0.33 -9.64
N VAL A 34 7.76 0.51 -8.96
CA VAL A 34 7.71 0.94 -7.56
C VAL A 34 7.27 -0.23 -6.70
N THR A 35 7.96 -0.47 -5.59
CA THR A 35 7.51 -1.43 -4.56
C THR A 35 6.88 -0.64 -3.42
N VAL A 36 5.64 -0.97 -3.08
CA VAL A 36 4.94 -0.34 -1.96
C VAL A 36 5.52 -0.87 -0.65
N GLN A 37 5.87 0.04 0.25
CA GLN A 37 6.28 -0.27 1.62
C GLN A 37 5.31 0.42 2.56
N ILE A 38 4.68 -0.35 3.44
CA ILE A 38 3.83 0.19 4.51
C ILE A 38 4.71 0.27 5.75
N ASP A 39 4.91 1.50 6.24
CA ASP A 39 5.66 1.76 7.47
C ASP A 39 4.68 2.10 8.61
N VAL A 40 4.95 1.57 9.80
CA VAL A 40 4.12 1.80 10.99
C VAL A 40 4.84 2.82 11.87
N PRO A 41 4.23 3.98 12.16
CA PRO A 41 4.88 5.02 12.93
C PRO A 41 5.20 4.55 14.35
N GLY A 42 6.44 4.79 14.80
CA GLY A 42 6.93 4.32 16.11
C GLY A 42 6.32 5.02 17.32
N ASN A 43 5.88 6.27 17.17
CA ASN A 43 5.21 7.03 18.22
C ASN A 43 3.74 7.24 17.86
N LEU A 44 2.85 6.54 18.57
CA LEU A 44 1.41 6.64 18.40
C LEU A 44 0.82 7.46 19.55
N ASP A 45 0.08 8.53 19.23
CA ASP A 45 -0.73 9.24 20.21
C ASP A 45 -1.96 8.39 20.65
N GLU A 46 -2.65 8.83 21.70
CA GLU A 46 -3.79 8.09 22.25
C GLU A 46 -4.94 7.93 21.23
N LYS A 47 -5.11 8.89 20.32
CA LYS A 47 -6.14 8.84 19.28
C LYS A 47 -5.81 7.79 18.22
N ALA A 48 -4.57 7.73 17.77
CA ALA A 48 -4.08 6.76 16.80
C ALA A 48 -4.18 5.33 17.35
N LYS A 49 -3.80 5.12 18.61
CA LYS A 49 -3.97 3.82 19.29
C LYS A 49 -5.43 3.39 19.31
N LYS A 50 -6.36 4.31 19.64
CA LYS A 50 -7.79 4.02 19.65
C LYS A 50 -8.31 3.60 18.28
N LEU A 51 -7.92 4.31 17.21
CA LEU A 51 -8.33 3.97 15.84
C LEU A 51 -7.83 2.60 15.40
N LEU A 52 -6.58 2.25 15.73
CA LEU A 52 -6.03 0.93 15.45
C LEU A 52 -6.76 -0.18 16.23
N HIS A 53 -7.14 0.10 17.48
CA HIS A 53 -7.94 -0.83 18.28
C HIS A 53 -9.33 -1.06 17.66
N ASP A 54 -10.03 0.02 17.29
CA ASP A 54 -11.36 -0.05 16.66
C ASP A 54 -11.30 -0.83 15.33
N LEU A 55 -10.28 -0.57 14.52
CA LEU A 55 -10.02 -1.33 13.28
C LEU A 55 -9.82 -2.82 13.56
N THR A 56 -9.00 -3.15 14.56
CA THR A 56 -8.71 -4.53 14.96
C THR A 56 -9.99 -5.27 15.36
N GLN A 57 -10.88 -4.64 16.13
CA GLN A 57 -12.17 -5.23 16.50
C GLN A 57 -13.08 -5.49 15.29
N HIS A 58 -13.07 -4.58 14.30
CA HIS A 58 -13.89 -4.75 13.09
C HIS A 58 -13.35 -5.90 12.22
N LEU A 59 -12.04 -5.95 12.00
CA LEU A 59 -11.39 -7.03 11.23
C LEU A 59 -11.55 -8.40 11.90
N ALA A 60 -11.58 -8.48 13.23
CA ALA A 60 -11.81 -9.73 13.97
C ALA A 60 -13.25 -10.27 13.85
N ARG A 61 -14.23 -9.40 13.59
CA ARG A 61 -15.62 -9.83 13.32
C ARG A 61 -15.75 -10.45 11.93
N ASP A 62 -15.00 -9.95 10.96
CA ASP A 62 -15.06 -10.40 9.57
C ASP A 62 -14.40 -11.76 9.32
N THR A 63 -13.44 -12.18 10.15
CA THR A 63 -12.75 -13.47 10.00
C THR A 63 -13.55 -14.67 10.53
N LYS A 64 -14.56 -14.45 11.39
CA LYS A 64 -15.41 -15.53 11.94
C LYS A 64 -16.38 -16.14 10.91
N GLY A 65 -16.45 -15.58 9.70
CA GLY A 65 -17.31 -16.07 8.60
C GLY A 65 -16.58 -16.76 7.44
N ARG A 66 -15.25 -16.91 7.49
CA ARG A 66 -14.45 -17.41 6.36
C ARG A 66 -13.74 -18.73 6.69
N SER A 67 -14.51 -19.70 7.21
CA SER A 67 -14.12 -21.11 7.23
C SER A 67 -14.83 -21.82 6.08
N ARG A 68 -14.11 -21.99 4.97
CA ARG A 68 -14.28 -23.05 3.96
C ARG A 68 -12.90 -23.38 3.40
#